data_AF-A0A6I3C837-F1
#
_entry.id   AF-A0A6I3C837-F1
#
_cell.length_a   1.000
_cell.length_b   1.000
_cell.length_c   1.000
_cell.angle_alpha   90.00
_cell.angle_beta   90.00
_cell.angle_gamma   90.00
#
_symmetry.space_group_name_H-M   'P 1'
#
loop_
_entity.id
_entity.type
_entity.pdbx_description
1 polymer ?
#
loop_
_entity_poly.entity_id
_entity_poly.type
_entity_poly.pdbx_seq_one_letter_code
_entity_poly.pdbx_strand_id
1 'polypeptide(L)'
;MAAPKFAPVPAVEAVRTYESPDSVPASWSPDRPGEIQGRQPSGSQLGYQGPDQGYALTLAERLRPTLQVPAGESANDAVRGCLNIALRRASLFGRAPVVHDLTIAFTIWGWLDPKPSAALVARRRELFEGVSHTTQHYTEGRHIADLVPESTLRLTPQQAAHSYPDNWRQLTGA
;
A
#
# COMPACT_ATOMS: atom_id res chain seq x y z
N MET A 1 -21.45 -24.12 18.40
CA MET A 1 -21.92 -22.74 18.63
C MET A 1 -22.89 -22.76 19.81
N ALA A 2 -22.76 -21.86 20.77
CA ALA A 2 -23.68 -21.79 21.91
C ALA A 2 -25.04 -21.25 21.44
N ALA A 3 -26.14 -21.84 21.91
CA ALA A 3 -27.48 -21.39 21.55
C ALA A 3 -27.78 -20.01 22.19
N PRO A 4 -28.54 -19.12 21.52
CA PRO A 4 -29.00 -17.87 22.11
C PRO A 4 -29.89 -18.13 23.32
N LYS A 5 -29.76 -17.31 24.38
CA LYS A 5 -30.49 -17.46 25.66
C LYS A 5 -32.04 -17.45 25.52
N PHE A 6 -32.57 -16.94 24.42
CA PHE A 6 -34.01 -16.79 24.18
C PHE A 6 -34.58 -17.81 23.20
N ALA A 7 -33.77 -18.75 22.71
CA ALA A 7 -34.28 -19.86 21.91
C ALA A 7 -35.01 -20.86 22.83
N PRO A 8 -36.20 -21.39 22.45
CA PRO A 8 -36.83 -22.45 23.21
C PRO A 8 -35.93 -23.68 23.21
N VAL A 9 -35.62 -24.22 24.40
CA VAL A 9 -34.80 -25.42 24.56
C VAL A 9 -35.54 -26.44 25.43
N PRO A 10 -35.41 -27.75 25.13
CA PRO A 10 -36.07 -28.81 25.90
C PRO A 10 -35.66 -28.74 27.38
N ALA A 11 -36.62 -28.85 28.30
CA ALA A 11 -36.39 -28.72 29.74
C ALA A 11 -35.43 -29.77 30.34
N VAL A 12 -35.15 -30.84 29.58
CA VAL A 12 -34.29 -31.96 30.00
C VAL A 12 -32.85 -31.83 29.49
N GLU A 13 -32.54 -30.81 28.69
CA GLU A 13 -31.23 -30.66 28.07
C GLU A 13 -30.44 -29.52 28.72
N ALA A 14 -29.28 -29.86 29.32
CA ALA A 14 -28.39 -28.87 29.90
C ALA A 14 -27.66 -28.12 28.77
N VAL A 15 -28.22 -26.96 28.38
CA VAL A 15 -27.65 -26.14 27.32
C VAL A 15 -26.43 -25.40 27.83
N ARG A 16 -25.25 -25.69 27.24
CA ARG A 16 -24.05 -24.91 27.47
C ARG A 16 -24.25 -23.52 26.87
N THR A 17 -24.54 -22.55 27.74
CA THR A 17 -24.59 -21.15 27.36
C THR A 17 -23.19 -20.57 27.48
N TYR A 18 -22.82 -19.67 26.56
CA TYR A 18 -21.57 -18.92 26.71
C TYR A 18 -21.65 -18.06 27.98
N GLU A 19 -20.70 -18.25 28.88
CA GLU A 19 -20.44 -17.40 30.03
C GLU A 19 -19.05 -16.81 29.84
N SER A 20 -18.94 -15.50 30.06
CA SER A 20 -17.63 -14.84 30.06
C SER A 20 -16.83 -15.34 31.27
N PRO A 21 -15.52 -15.56 31.15
CA PRO A 21 -14.70 -15.95 32.30
C PRO A 21 -14.81 -14.94 33.45
N ASP A 22 -14.76 -15.40 34.70
CA ASP A 22 -14.79 -14.54 35.91
C ASP A 22 -13.63 -13.54 35.99
N SER A 23 -12.56 -13.79 35.23
CA SER A 23 -11.42 -12.89 35.11
C SER A 23 -11.16 -12.55 33.64
N VAL A 24 -11.02 -11.25 33.38
CA VAL A 24 -10.48 -10.77 32.12
C VAL A 24 -8.96 -10.68 32.30
N PRO A 25 -8.16 -11.42 31.52
CA PRO A 25 -6.70 -11.26 31.58
C PRO A 25 -6.33 -9.82 31.26
N ALA A 26 -5.18 -9.38 31.78
CA ALA A 26 -4.66 -8.06 31.43
C ALA A 26 -4.55 -7.90 29.91
N SER A 27 -4.73 -6.67 29.43
CA SER A 27 -4.50 -6.37 28.02
C SER A 27 -3.08 -6.79 27.63
N TRP A 28 -2.95 -7.36 26.43
CA TRP A 28 -1.65 -7.75 25.91
C TRP A 28 -0.71 -6.54 25.89
N SER A 29 0.48 -6.70 26.47
CA SER A 29 1.59 -5.75 26.41
C SER A 29 2.83 -6.47 25.92
N PRO A 30 3.69 -5.81 25.13
CA PRO A 30 4.96 -6.39 24.73
C PRO A 30 5.93 -6.40 25.92
N ASP A 31 6.11 -7.54 26.56
CA ASP A 31 6.94 -7.74 27.75
C ASP A 31 8.14 -8.67 27.52
N ARG A 32 8.32 -9.19 26.29
CA ARG A 32 9.40 -10.14 25.99
C ARG A 32 10.71 -9.43 25.63
N PRO A 33 11.86 -9.98 26.05
CA PRO A 33 13.16 -9.49 25.60
C PRO A 33 13.24 -9.46 24.06
N GLY A 34 13.58 -8.30 23.51
CA GLY A 34 13.68 -8.08 22.07
C GLY A 34 12.40 -7.60 21.38
N GLU A 35 11.28 -7.47 22.09
CA GLU A 35 10.10 -6.80 21.56
C GLU A 35 10.32 -5.29 21.43
N ILE A 36 9.83 -4.71 20.33
CA ILE A 36 9.92 -3.28 20.07
C ILE A 36 8.90 -2.56 20.95
N GLN A 37 9.39 -1.74 21.87
CA GLN A 37 8.55 -0.84 22.65
C GLN A 37 8.16 0.38 21.79
N GLY A 38 6.87 0.54 21.50
CA GLY A 38 6.36 1.65 20.71
C GLY A 38 6.33 1.37 19.20
N ARG A 39 6.78 2.34 18.38
CA ARG A 39 6.74 2.23 16.92
C ARG A 39 7.98 1.53 16.37
N GLN A 40 7.89 1.02 15.14
CA GLN A 40 9.03 0.45 14.42
C GLN A 40 10.19 1.46 14.32
N PRO A 41 11.45 1.04 14.48
CA PRO A 41 12.62 1.90 14.30
C PRO A 41 12.65 2.58 12.94
N SER A 42 13.09 3.84 12.91
CA SER A 42 13.29 4.62 11.69
C SER A 42 14.78 4.90 11.46
N GLY A 43 15.22 4.89 10.21
CA GLY A 43 16.60 5.17 9.86
C GLY A 43 16.87 5.02 8.37
N SER A 44 18.02 5.50 7.92
CA SER A 44 18.49 5.25 6.56
C SER A 44 18.51 3.75 6.28
N GLN A 45 18.02 3.33 5.11
CA GLN A 45 17.98 1.93 4.66
C GLN A 45 17.09 0.97 5.48
N LEU A 46 16.35 1.44 6.51
CA LEU A 46 15.37 0.61 7.23
C LEU A 46 14.01 0.49 6.50
N GLY A 47 13.84 1.23 5.40
CA GLY A 47 12.64 1.21 4.59
C GLY A 47 11.44 1.88 5.26
N TYR A 48 10.24 1.60 4.74
CA TYR A 48 8.98 2.06 5.32
C TYR A 48 8.13 0.84 5.64
N GLN A 49 8.03 0.52 6.92
CA GLN A 49 7.32 -0.67 7.40
C GLN A 49 5.83 -0.36 7.59
N GLY A 50 4.95 -1.31 7.29
CA GLY A 50 3.51 -1.14 7.41
C GLY A 50 2.80 -2.49 7.45
N PRO A 51 1.60 -2.58 8.05
CA PRO A 51 0.84 -3.81 8.06
C PRO A 51 0.37 -4.20 6.65
N ASP A 52 0.13 -5.49 6.43
CA ASP A 52 -0.53 -6.07 5.24
C ASP A 52 0.05 -5.63 3.88
N GLN A 53 1.37 -5.46 3.77
CA GLN A 53 2.00 -5.02 2.52
C GLN A 53 1.67 -5.93 1.32
N GLY A 54 1.49 -7.24 1.56
CA GLY A 54 1.08 -8.19 0.52
C GLY A 54 -0.28 -7.88 -0.12
N TYR A 55 -1.21 -7.26 0.63
CA TYR A 55 -2.54 -6.90 0.13
C TYR A 55 -2.49 -5.85 -0.99
N ALA A 56 -1.43 -5.03 -1.03
CA ALA A 56 -1.23 -4.05 -2.09
C ALA A 56 -1.11 -4.71 -3.48
N LEU A 57 -0.60 -5.94 -3.58
CA LEU A 57 -0.56 -6.68 -4.85
C LEU A 57 -1.97 -7.02 -5.35
N THR A 58 -2.87 -7.41 -4.45
CA THR A 58 -4.27 -7.67 -4.80
C THR A 58 -4.96 -6.40 -5.30
N LEU A 59 -4.71 -5.26 -4.66
CA LEU A 59 -5.24 -3.98 -5.10
C LEU A 59 -4.66 -3.55 -6.46
N ALA A 60 -3.36 -3.78 -6.69
CA ALA A 60 -2.72 -3.45 -7.95
C ALA A 60 -3.28 -4.28 -9.11
N GLU A 61 -3.49 -5.59 -8.93
CA GLU A 61 -4.12 -6.43 -9.97
C GLU A 61 -5.56 -5.99 -10.28
N ARG A 62 -6.31 -5.49 -9.28
CA ARG A 62 -7.65 -4.92 -9.52
C ARG A 62 -7.61 -3.62 -10.33
N LEU A 63 -6.57 -2.81 -10.16
CA LEU A 63 -6.37 -1.56 -10.90
C LEU A 63 -5.71 -1.77 -12.27
N ARG A 64 -5.05 -2.91 -12.48
CA ARG A 64 -4.31 -3.24 -13.72
C ARG A 64 -5.10 -2.97 -15.01
N PRO A 65 -6.41 -3.30 -15.13
CA PRO A 65 -7.17 -3.02 -16.34
C PRO A 65 -7.35 -1.53 -16.66
N THR A 66 -7.15 -0.65 -15.68
CA THR A 66 -7.28 0.81 -15.85
C THR A 66 -6.00 1.46 -16.36
N LEU A 67 -4.87 0.73 -16.33
CA LEU A 67 -3.56 1.27 -16.68
C LEU A 67 -3.44 1.46 -18.20
N GLN A 68 -2.95 2.63 -18.58
CA GLN A 68 -2.67 3.06 -19.95
C GLN A 68 -1.19 2.83 -20.24
N VAL A 69 -0.87 1.63 -20.74
CA VAL A 69 0.51 1.21 -21.02
C VAL A 69 0.70 1.09 -22.54
N PRO A 70 1.34 2.07 -23.21
CA PRO A 70 1.59 2.01 -24.63
C PRO A 70 2.64 0.94 -24.98
N ALA A 71 2.75 0.62 -26.27
CA ALA A 71 3.73 -0.34 -26.76
C ALA A 71 5.16 0.05 -26.35
N GLY A 72 5.91 -0.93 -25.83
CA GLY A 72 7.28 -0.76 -25.35
C GLY A 72 7.42 -0.39 -23.87
N GLU A 73 6.32 -0.26 -23.12
CA GLU A 73 6.32 -0.23 -21.65
C GLU A 73 5.66 -1.50 -21.09
N SER A 74 6.02 -1.87 -19.85
CA SER A 74 5.51 -3.07 -19.19
C SER A 74 4.54 -2.71 -18.07
N ALA A 75 3.35 -3.32 -18.10
CA ALA A 75 2.38 -3.16 -17.01
C ALA A 75 2.91 -3.73 -15.68
N ASN A 76 3.74 -4.78 -15.73
CA ASN A 76 4.35 -5.34 -14.53
C ASN A 76 5.35 -4.37 -13.91
N ASP A 77 6.13 -3.67 -14.74
CA ASP A 77 7.08 -2.66 -14.29
C ASP A 77 6.36 -1.46 -13.67
N ALA A 78 5.31 -0.96 -14.35
CA ALA A 78 4.45 0.10 -13.84
C ALA A 78 3.85 -0.25 -12.46
N VAL A 79 3.28 -1.46 -12.33
CA VAL A 79 2.75 -1.97 -11.06
C VAL A 79 3.85 -2.05 -10.01
N ARG A 80 5.02 -2.64 -10.34
CA ARG A 80 6.08 -2.85 -9.35
C ARG A 80 6.69 -1.53 -8.86
N GLY A 81 6.96 -0.58 -9.75
CA GLY A 81 7.47 0.74 -9.38
C GLY A 81 6.47 1.54 -8.53
N CYS A 82 5.18 1.48 -8.89
CA CYS A 82 4.12 2.18 -8.14
C CYS A 82 3.79 1.52 -6.79
N LEU A 83 3.99 0.21 -6.67
CA LEU A 83 3.74 -0.53 -5.43
C LEU A 83 4.55 0.01 -4.27
N ASN A 84 5.85 0.27 -4.48
CA ASN A 84 6.71 0.79 -3.42
C ASN A 84 6.32 2.21 -2.97
N ILE A 85 5.83 3.04 -3.90
CA ILE A 85 5.28 4.38 -3.58
C ILE A 85 4.02 4.24 -2.73
N ALA A 86 3.10 3.36 -3.12
CA ALA A 86 1.86 3.11 -2.41
C ALA A 86 2.12 2.57 -0.98
N LEU A 87 3.05 1.64 -0.84
CA LEU A 87 3.46 1.10 0.46
C LEU A 87 4.11 2.16 1.35
N ARG A 88 5.00 3.00 0.79
CA ARG A 88 5.59 4.14 1.51
C ARG A 88 4.51 5.08 2.04
N ARG A 89 3.49 5.39 1.23
CA ARG A 89 2.36 6.22 1.66
C ARG A 89 1.54 5.55 2.76
N ALA A 90 1.19 4.27 2.62
CA ALA A 90 0.43 3.54 3.63
C ALA A 90 1.17 3.51 4.99
N SER A 91 2.48 3.27 4.95
CA SER A 91 3.38 3.33 6.10
C SER A 91 3.44 4.72 6.75
N LEU A 92 3.47 5.79 5.95
CA LEU A 92 3.42 7.16 6.47
C LEU A 92 2.16 7.42 7.30
N PHE A 93 1.04 6.81 6.92
CA PHE A 93 -0.22 6.87 7.69
C PHE A 93 -0.34 5.79 8.77
N GLY A 94 0.64 4.90 8.91
CA GLY A 94 0.64 3.82 9.90
C GLY A 94 -0.50 2.81 9.73
N ARG A 95 -0.96 2.58 8.49
CA ARG A 95 -2.11 1.71 8.18
C ARG A 95 -1.79 0.74 7.05
N ALA A 96 -2.69 -0.22 6.84
CA ALA A 96 -2.64 -1.13 5.70
C ALA A 96 -2.85 -0.34 4.38
N PRO A 97 -2.32 -0.85 3.25
CA PRO A 97 -2.50 -0.23 1.95
C PRO A 97 -3.98 -0.24 1.52
N VAL A 98 -4.43 0.86 0.92
CA VAL A 98 -5.78 1.02 0.34
C VAL A 98 -5.68 1.43 -1.12
N VAL A 99 -6.79 1.32 -1.86
CA VAL A 99 -6.83 1.61 -3.30
C VAL A 99 -6.25 2.99 -3.64
N HIS A 100 -6.49 3.99 -2.80
CA HIS A 100 -6.03 5.37 -3.01
C HIS A 100 -4.52 5.54 -2.96
N ASP A 101 -3.78 4.64 -2.30
CA ASP A 101 -2.32 4.70 -2.29
C ASP A 101 -1.76 4.38 -3.68
N LEU A 102 -2.33 3.37 -4.33
CA LEU A 102 -2.00 3.00 -5.70
C LEU A 102 -2.55 4.01 -6.71
N THR A 103 -3.77 4.52 -6.50
CA THR A 103 -4.34 5.56 -7.36
C THR A 103 -3.40 6.75 -7.49
N ILE A 104 -2.83 7.23 -6.37
CA ILE A 104 -1.90 8.36 -6.40
C ILE A 104 -0.62 7.98 -7.15
N ALA A 105 -0.01 6.84 -6.82
CA ALA A 105 1.21 6.38 -7.50
C ALA A 105 1.02 6.26 -9.01
N PHE A 106 -0.10 5.69 -9.47
CA PHE A 106 -0.42 5.60 -10.89
C PHE A 106 -0.75 6.96 -11.52
N THR A 107 -1.40 7.86 -10.79
CA THR A 107 -1.76 9.20 -11.28
C THR A 107 -0.51 10.04 -11.55
N ILE A 108 0.39 10.15 -10.57
CA ILE A 108 1.57 11.04 -10.68
C ILE A 108 2.55 10.60 -11.77
N TRP A 109 2.58 9.29 -12.08
CA TRP A 109 3.34 8.70 -13.18
C TRP A 109 2.54 8.56 -14.49
N GLY A 110 1.34 9.13 -14.55
CA GLY A 110 0.53 9.17 -15.78
C GLY A 110 0.12 7.80 -16.31
N TRP A 111 0.05 6.78 -15.46
CA TRP A 111 -0.40 5.44 -15.85
C TRP A 111 -1.93 5.34 -15.97
N LEU A 112 -2.68 6.33 -15.49
CA LEU A 112 -4.14 6.42 -15.66
C LEU A 112 -4.54 7.36 -16.81
N ASP A 113 -3.57 7.98 -17.47
CA ASP A 113 -3.77 8.94 -18.54
C ASP A 113 -3.56 8.26 -19.91
N PRO A 114 -4.54 8.29 -20.84
CA PRO A 114 -4.36 7.71 -22.16
C PRO A 114 -3.39 8.51 -23.05
N LYS A 115 -3.05 9.75 -22.69
CA LYS A 115 -2.18 10.65 -23.47
C LYS A 115 -1.17 11.38 -22.57
N PRO A 116 -0.29 10.64 -21.85
CA PRO A 116 0.71 11.26 -20.99
C PRO A 116 1.72 12.05 -21.84
N SER A 117 2.32 13.10 -21.25
CA SER A 117 3.33 13.89 -21.95
C SER A 117 4.52 13.03 -22.39
N ALA A 118 5.08 13.30 -23.57
CA ALA A 118 6.23 12.54 -24.09
C ALA A 118 7.44 12.57 -23.15
N ALA A 119 7.63 13.69 -22.43
CA ALA A 119 8.69 13.83 -21.43
C ALA A 119 8.50 12.88 -20.23
N LEU A 120 7.25 12.70 -19.78
CA LEU A 120 6.94 11.74 -18.73
C LEU A 120 7.18 10.30 -19.21
N VAL A 121 6.74 9.95 -20.42
CA VAL A 121 6.99 8.62 -21.01
C VAL A 121 8.49 8.32 -21.12
N ALA A 122 9.29 9.28 -21.57
CA ALA A 122 10.74 9.12 -21.64
C ALA A 122 11.35 8.84 -20.26
N ARG A 123 10.89 9.55 -19.22
CA ARG A 123 11.35 9.34 -17.84
C ARG A 123 10.89 8.00 -17.26
N ARG A 124 9.69 7.52 -17.62
CA ARG A 124 9.21 6.19 -17.23
C ARG A 124 10.08 5.09 -17.81
N ARG A 125 10.44 5.17 -19.09
CA ARG A 125 11.34 4.18 -19.72
C ARG A 125 12.68 4.11 -19.00
N GLU A 126 13.27 5.26 -18.66
CA GLU A 126 14.55 5.29 -17.94
C GLU A 126 14.49 4.65 -16.54
N LEU A 127 13.39 4.86 -15.81
CA LEU A 127 13.31 4.47 -14.40
C LEU A 127 12.62 3.12 -14.16
N PHE A 128 11.58 2.79 -14.93
CA PHE A 128 10.70 1.65 -14.66
C PHE A 128 11.11 0.39 -15.44
N GLU A 129 11.86 0.52 -16.54
CA GLU A 129 12.22 -0.64 -17.38
C GLU A 129 12.91 -1.74 -16.55
N GLY A 130 12.32 -2.94 -16.55
CA GLY A 130 12.86 -4.12 -15.89
C GLY A 130 12.65 -4.19 -14.38
N VAL A 131 12.06 -3.16 -13.75
CA VAL A 131 11.89 -3.10 -12.28
C VAL A 131 11.04 -4.26 -11.72
N SER A 132 10.21 -4.91 -12.54
CA SER A 132 9.49 -6.12 -12.15
C SER A 132 10.40 -7.33 -11.86
N HIS A 133 11.63 -7.36 -12.36
CA HIS A 133 12.62 -8.40 -12.05
C HIS A 133 13.31 -8.14 -10.70
N THR A 134 12.56 -8.37 -9.63
CA THR A 134 12.91 -7.97 -8.25
C THR A 134 14.21 -8.54 -7.69
N THR A 135 14.71 -9.65 -8.22
CA THR A 135 15.99 -10.24 -7.81
C THR A 135 17.19 -9.38 -8.23
N GLN A 136 17.05 -8.60 -9.30
CA GLN A 136 18.11 -7.78 -9.89
C GLN A 136 17.86 -6.29 -9.66
N HIS A 137 16.59 -5.87 -9.65
CA HIS A 137 16.19 -4.46 -9.65
C HIS A 137 15.49 -3.98 -8.38
N TYR A 138 15.82 -4.57 -7.22
CA TYR A 138 15.28 -4.14 -5.94
C TYR A 138 15.61 -2.65 -5.65
N THR A 139 16.84 -2.24 -5.93
CA THR A 139 17.35 -0.89 -5.62
C THR A 139 16.68 0.18 -6.48
N GLU A 140 16.41 -0.12 -7.75
CA GLU A 140 15.79 0.75 -8.74
C GLU A 140 14.32 0.99 -8.38
N GLY A 141 13.60 -0.08 -8.03
CA GLY A 141 12.24 0.04 -7.49
C GLY A 141 12.20 0.85 -6.20
N ARG A 142 13.25 0.81 -5.38
CA ARG A 142 13.36 1.62 -4.17
C ARG A 142 13.65 3.09 -4.50
N HIS A 143 14.56 3.33 -5.45
CA HIS A 143 14.91 4.66 -5.92
C HIS A 143 13.68 5.41 -6.44
N ILE A 144 12.82 4.77 -7.25
CA ILE A 144 11.54 5.35 -7.70
C ILE A 144 10.69 5.82 -6.51
N ALA A 145 10.59 5.01 -5.47
CA ALA A 145 9.79 5.35 -4.29
C ALA A 145 10.39 6.48 -3.47
N ASP A 146 11.71 6.59 -3.41
CA ASP A 146 12.43 7.62 -2.67
C ASP A 146 12.44 8.97 -3.41
N LEU A 147 12.33 9.00 -4.74
CA LEU A 147 12.18 10.23 -5.53
C LEU A 147 10.92 11.02 -5.16
N VAL A 148 9.81 10.33 -4.87
CA VAL A 148 8.51 10.97 -4.62
C VAL A 148 8.57 11.80 -3.32
N PRO A 149 8.33 13.12 -3.36
CA PRO A 149 8.34 13.95 -2.15
C PRO A 149 7.26 13.54 -1.15
N GLU A 150 7.54 13.68 0.15
CA GLU A 150 6.54 13.41 1.18
C GLU A 150 5.30 14.30 1.03
N SER A 151 5.47 15.55 0.58
CA SER A 151 4.36 16.46 0.29
C SER A 151 3.38 15.87 -0.73
N THR A 152 3.88 15.21 -1.79
CA THR A 152 3.05 14.45 -2.74
C THR A 152 2.33 13.30 -2.05
N LEU A 153 3.05 12.54 -1.21
CA LEU A 153 2.47 11.40 -0.49
C LEU A 153 1.42 11.80 0.55
N ARG A 154 1.28 13.08 0.89
CA ARG A 154 0.22 13.60 1.77
C ARG A 154 -1.01 14.10 1.02
N LEU A 155 -0.95 14.23 -0.30
CA LEU A 155 -2.09 14.68 -1.10
C LEU A 155 -3.26 13.69 -1.07
N THR A 156 -4.47 14.18 -1.29
CA THR A 156 -5.60 13.33 -1.68
C THR A 156 -5.49 12.91 -3.15
N PRO A 157 -6.14 11.83 -3.59
CA PRO A 157 -6.18 11.46 -5.01
C PRO A 157 -6.66 12.60 -5.91
N GLN A 158 -7.65 13.37 -5.46
CA GLN A 158 -8.20 14.52 -6.18
C GLN A 158 -7.17 15.65 -6.32
N GLN A 159 -6.41 15.95 -5.26
CA GLN A 159 -5.34 16.95 -5.32
C GLN A 159 -4.20 16.51 -6.26
N ALA A 160 -3.79 15.24 -6.20
CA ALA A 160 -2.78 14.70 -7.11
C ALA A 160 -3.26 14.76 -8.57
N ALA A 161 -4.51 14.40 -8.83
CA ALA A 161 -5.12 14.44 -10.15
C ALA A 161 -5.32 15.88 -10.67
N HIS A 162 -5.51 16.86 -9.79
CA HIS A 162 -5.60 18.27 -10.18
C HIS A 162 -4.23 18.87 -10.54
N SER A 163 -3.17 18.47 -9.83
CA SER A 163 -1.80 18.94 -10.10
C SER A 163 -1.17 18.24 -11.32
N TYR A 164 -1.57 17.01 -11.59
CA TYR A 164 -1.24 16.28 -12.83
C TYR A 164 -2.15 16.79 -13.98
N PRO A 165 -1.67 16.94 -15.23
CA PRO A 165 -0.34 16.58 -15.74
C PRO A 165 0.73 17.67 -15.59
N ASP A 166 0.35 18.93 -15.39
CA ASP A 166 1.25 20.08 -15.53
C ASP A 166 2.46 20.05 -14.59
N ASN A 167 2.29 19.48 -13.40
CA ASN A 167 3.31 19.47 -12.35
C ASN A 167 3.88 18.07 -12.06
N TRP A 168 3.83 17.14 -13.02
CA TRP A 168 4.26 15.76 -12.79
C TRP A 168 5.68 15.65 -12.23
N ARG A 169 6.62 16.51 -12.65
CA ARG A 169 8.00 16.53 -12.14
C ARG A 169 8.09 16.88 -10.66
N GLN A 170 7.29 17.83 -10.22
CA GLN A 170 7.22 18.21 -8.80
C GLN A 170 6.56 17.09 -7.98
N LEU A 171 5.54 16.44 -8.56
CA LEU A 171 4.84 15.34 -7.91
C LEU A 171 5.75 14.12 -7.75
N THR A 172 6.55 13.76 -8.77
CA THR A 172 7.40 12.57 -8.77
C THR A 172 8.81 12.82 -8.21
N GLY A 173 9.28 14.07 -8.22
CA GLY A 173 10.67 14.42 -7.91
C GLY A 173 11.67 14.07 -9.03
N ALA A 174 11.19 13.77 -10.24
CA ALA A 174 11.98 13.18 -11.33
C ALA A 174 12.18 14.07 -12.58
#